data_AF-A0A820J6G1-F1
#
_entry.id   AF-A0A820J6G1-F1
#
_cell.length_a   1.000
_cell.length_b   1.000
_cell.length_c   1.000
_cell.angle_alpha   90.00
_cell.angle_beta   90.00
_cell.angle_gamma   90.00
#
_symmetry.space_group_name_H-M   'P 1'
#
loop_
_entity.id
_entity.type
_entity.pdbx_description
1 polymer ?
#
loop_
_entity_poly.entity_id
_entity_poly.type
_entity_poly.pdbx_seq_one_letter_code
_entity_poly.pdbx_strand_id
1 'polypeptide(L)'
;QYYKGAALLWHLEQNIVGSESNFDEFLRSYIIKFGRKILNTDDFIQYFESYFPQVPSVDWQSWLYTPGMPPITHDFSTQLEQQCRQLATQQSSITKEQMNMLNPKQVAYLLNLLLNNQQSKINYDYIKQLDINCDMSKYSNCEIRFRWYQLYQEI
;
A
#
# COMPACT_ATOMS: atom_id res chain seq x y z
N GLN A 1 8.36 6.72 -5.73
CA GLN A 1 9.07 7.49 -4.69
C GLN A 1 8.29 7.56 -3.38
N TYR A 2 7.00 7.93 -3.39
CA TYR A 2 6.13 7.97 -2.19
C TYR A 2 6.23 6.73 -1.28
N TYR A 3 6.05 5.54 -1.84
CA TYR A 3 6.10 4.28 -1.07
C TYR A 3 7.48 3.96 -0.47
N LYS A 4 8.57 4.35 -1.15
CA LYS A 4 9.94 4.15 -0.64
C LYS A 4 10.22 5.06 0.55
N GLY A 5 9.76 6.32 0.48
CA GLY A 5 9.86 7.27 1.61
C GLY A 5 9.04 6.82 2.82
N ALA A 6 7.81 6.37 2.60
CA ALA A 6 6.98 5.82 3.68
C ALA A 6 7.62 4.58 4.32
N ALA A 7 8.16 3.66 3.51
CA ALA A 7 8.87 2.48 4.01
C ALA A 7 10.13 2.85 4.82
N LEU A 8 10.87 3.89 4.40
CA LEU A 8 12.01 4.41 5.17
C LEU A 8 11.57 4.90 6.55
N LEU A 9 10.54 5.74 6.63
CA LEU A 9 10.06 6.26 7.90
C LEU A 9 9.58 5.15 8.84
N TRP A 10 8.85 4.16 8.29
CA TRP A 10 8.44 2.99 9.03
C TRP A 10 9.63 2.18 9.56
N HIS A 11 10.66 1.99 8.73
CA HIS A 11 11.90 1.32 9.15
C HIS A 11 12.62 2.07 10.26
N LEU A 12 12.70 3.41 10.18
CA LEU A 12 13.29 4.23 11.24
C LEU A 12 12.53 4.06 12.55
N GLU A 13 11.20 4.09 12.50
CA GLU A 13 10.34 3.92 13.67
C GLU A 13 10.50 2.52 14.31
N GLN A 14 10.35 1.46 13.50
CA GLN A 14 10.19 0.10 13.99
C GLN A 14 11.53 -0.61 14.26
N ASN A 15 12.55 -0.36 13.44
CA ASN A 15 13.82 -1.10 13.51
C ASN A 15 14.97 -0.28 14.09
N ILE A 16 14.96 1.05 13.94
CA ILE A 16 16.07 1.90 14.38
C ILE A 16 15.77 2.51 15.75
N VAL A 17 14.62 3.17 15.89
CA VAL A 17 14.17 3.78 17.15
C VAL A 17 13.51 2.74 18.04
N GLY A 18 12.72 1.83 17.47
CA GLY A 18 12.02 0.76 18.19
C GLY A 18 10.90 1.26 19.10
N SER A 19 10.40 2.49 18.91
CA SER A 19 9.37 3.10 19.74
C SER A 19 8.57 4.14 18.95
N GLU A 20 7.28 3.86 18.75
CA GLU A 20 6.31 4.77 18.12
C GLU A 20 6.25 6.12 18.85
N SER A 21 6.15 6.10 20.19
CA SER A 21 6.06 7.33 20.99
C SER A 21 7.30 8.23 20.84
N ASN A 22 8.50 7.64 20.83
CA ASN A 22 9.73 8.41 20.66
C ASN A 22 9.84 8.98 19.24
N PHE A 23 9.43 8.20 18.24
CA PHE A 23 9.44 8.63 16.84
C PHE A 23 8.40 9.74 16.57
N ASP A 24 7.21 9.64 17.17
CA ASP A 24 6.18 10.69 17.14
C ASP A 24 6.67 12.00 17.75
N GLU A 25 7.39 11.92 18.88
CA GLU A 25 7.99 13.09 19.51
C GLU A 25 9.05 13.73 18.61
N PHE A 26 9.89 12.91 17.97
CA PHE A 26 10.83 13.37 16.95
C PHE A 26 10.13 14.07 15.79
N LEU A 27 9.06 13.49 15.23
CA LEU A 27 8.31 14.09 14.11
C LEU A 27 7.71 15.44 14.50
N ARG A 28 7.14 15.55 15.71
CA ARG A 28 6.65 16.83 16.23
C ARG A 28 7.78 17.85 16.35
N SER A 29 8.91 17.44 16.94
CA SER A 29 10.08 18.31 17.12
C SER A 29 10.66 18.77 15.77
N TYR A 30 10.72 17.88 14.78
CA TYR A 30 11.13 18.17 13.40
C TYR A 30 10.25 19.24 12.76
N ILE A 31 8.91 19.07 12.81
CA ILE A 31 7.95 20.02 12.24
C ILE A 31 8.06 21.39 12.91
N ILE A 32 8.22 21.44 14.24
CA ILE A 32 8.38 22.69 15.00
C ILE A 32 9.70 23.38 14.61
N LYS A 33 10.82 22.64 14.57
CA LYS A 33 12.16 23.18 14.29
C LYS A 33 12.28 23.76 12.88
N PHE A 34 11.68 23.08 11.91
CA PHE A 34 11.82 23.42 10.49
C PHE A 34 10.57 24.01 9.84
N GLY A 35 9.54 24.32 10.63
CA GLY A 35 8.35 24.99 10.15
C GLY A 35 8.69 26.26 9.35
N ARG A 36 8.11 26.38 8.15
CA ARG A 36 8.32 27.49 7.20
C ARG A 36 9.74 27.62 6.63
N LYS A 37 10.54 26.55 6.67
CA LYS A 37 11.87 26.50 6.04
C LYS A 37 11.87 25.58 4.82
N ILE A 38 12.84 25.79 3.94
CA ILE A 38 13.17 24.86 2.84
C ILE A 38 14.30 23.98 3.36
N LEU A 39 14.16 22.67 3.16
CA LEU A 39 15.12 21.67 3.63
C LEU A 39 15.56 20.78 2.48
N ASN A 40 16.73 20.19 2.63
CA ASN A 40 17.19 19.07 1.82
C ASN A 40 17.21 17.77 2.66
N THR A 41 17.63 16.68 2.03
CA THR A 41 17.70 15.37 2.69
C THR A 41 18.76 15.32 3.79
N ASP A 42 19.87 16.05 3.64
CA ASP A 42 20.95 16.08 4.63
C ASP A 42 20.50 16.76 5.93
N ASP A 43 19.67 17.81 5.84
CA ASP A 43 19.08 18.47 7.01
C ASP A 43 18.26 17.49 7.87
N PHE A 44 17.52 16.58 7.21
CA PHE A 44 16.75 15.54 7.87
C PHE A 44 17.67 14.51 8.54
N ILE A 45 18.67 14.00 7.81
CA ILE A 45 19.62 12.99 8.32
C ILE A 45 20.35 13.52 9.55
N GLN A 46 20.95 14.71 9.44
CA GLN A 46 21.68 15.34 10.54
C GLN A 46 20.79 15.56 11.75
N TYR A 47 19.54 15.98 11.53
CA TYR A 47 18.63 16.17 12.64
C TYR A 47 18.22 14.86 13.30
N PHE A 48 17.91 13.83 12.52
CA PHE A 48 17.59 12.50 13.03
C PHE A 48 18.73 11.92 13.87
N GLU A 49 19.96 11.94 13.36
CA GLU A 49 21.15 11.44 14.08
C GLU A 49 21.44 12.26 15.34
N SER A 50 21.21 13.58 15.30
CA SER A 50 21.35 14.44 16.48
C SER A 50 20.28 14.18 17.55
N TYR A 51 19.07 13.81 17.14
CA TYR A 51 17.94 13.57 18.02
C TYR A 51 18.04 12.18 18.68
N PHE A 52 18.57 11.21 17.94
CA PHE A 52 18.75 9.83 18.38
C PHE A 52 20.24 9.42 18.35
N PRO A 53 21.10 9.96 19.22
CA PRO A 53 22.54 9.65 19.19
C PRO A 53 22.88 8.21 19.61
N GLN A 54 21.91 7.47 20.16
CA GLN A 54 22.11 6.15 20.77
C GLN A 54 21.58 5.00 19.90
N VAL A 55 20.92 5.30 18.77
CA VAL A 55 20.35 4.27 17.89
C VAL A 55 21.41 3.73 16.91
N PRO A 56 21.21 2.53 16.35
CA PRO A 56 22.09 1.99 15.32
C PRO A 56 22.17 2.92 14.10
N SER A 57 23.33 2.93 13.44
CA SER A 57 23.51 3.67 12.19
C SER A 57 22.56 3.16 11.11
N VAL A 58 21.93 4.09 10.39
CA VAL A 58 21.05 3.80 9.26
C VAL A 58 21.88 3.73 7.98
N ASP A 59 21.61 2.76 7.10
CA ASP A 59 22.21 2.73 5.76
C ASP A 59 21.50 3.72 4.81
N TRP A 60 21.79 5.00 4.98
CA TRP A 60 21.22 6.07 4.16
C TRP A 60 21.51 5.90 2.68
N GLN A 61 22.66 5.31 2.32
CA GLN A 61 23.07 5.14 0.93
C GLN A 61 22.10 4.22 0.19
N SER A 62 21.80 3.05 0.78
CA SER A 62 20.87 2.08 0.20
C SER A 62 19.44 2.62 0.15
N TRP A 63 19.01 3.32 1.19
CA TRP A 63 17.66 3.85 1.26
C TRP A 63 17.40 5.03 0.31
N LEU A 64 18.36 5.93 0.12
CA LEU A 64 18.14 7.17 -0.64
C LEU A 64 18.60 7.07 -2.09
N TYR A 65 19.73 6.38 -2.35
CA TYR A 65 20.41 6.47 -3.66
C TYR A 65 20.36 5.18 -4.47
N THR A 66 20.05 4.03 -3.86
CA THR A 66 19.90 2.78 -4.61
C THR A 66 18.54 2.72 -5.33
N PRO A 67 18.49 2.47 -6.64
CA PRO A 67 17.24 2.32 -7.38
C PRO A 67 16.52 1.00 -7.03
N GLY A 68 15.20 0.95 -7.25
CA GLY A 68 14.39 -0.26 -7.05
C GLY A 68 13.60 -0.28 -5.74
N MET A 69 13.28 -1.49 -5.28
CA MET A 69 12.51 -1.73 -4.06
C MET A 69 13.31 -1.34 -2.80
N PRO A 70 12.63 -0.98 -1.69
CA PRO A 70 13.29 -0.84 -0.40
C PRO A 70 14.14 -2.08 -0.07
N PRO A 71 15.30 -1.91 0.60
CA PRO A 71 16.19 -3.02 0.94
C PRO A 71 15.55 -3.99 1.96
N ILE A 72 14.50 -3.55 2.65
CA ILE A 72 13.78 -4.34 3.64
C ILE A 72 12.32 -4.44 3.20
N THR A 73 11.83 -5.68 3.12
CA THR A 73 10.41 -5.98 2.92
C THR A 73 9.73 -6.15 4.26
N HIS A 74 8.73 -5.31 4.52
CA HIS A 74 7.88 -5.43 5.69
C HIS A 74 6.64 -6.24 5.35
N ASP A 75 6.24 -7.14 6.25
CA ASP A 75 4.99 -7.88 6.12
C ASP A 75 3.84 -7.00 6.61
N PHE A 76 3.09 -6.44 5.67
CA PHE A 76 1.86 -5.69 5.94
C PHE A 76 0.61 -6.56 5.80
N SER A 77 0.75 -7.89 5.84
CA SER A 77 -0.39 -8.77 5.66
C SER A 77 -1.44 -8.54 6.76
N THR A 78 -2.67 -8.32 6.31
CA THR A 78 -3.81 -8.10 7.21
C THR A 78 -4.89 -9.14 6.97
N GLN A 79 -5.72 -9.39 7.96
CA GLN A 79 -6.91 -10.24 7.81
C GLN A 79 -7.84 -9.74 6.69
N LEU A 80 -7.90 -8.42 6.48
CA LEU A 80 -8.67 -7.80 5.40
C LEU A 80 -8.17 -8.20 4.01
N GLU A 81 -6.85 -8.39 3.88
CA GLU A 81 -6.21 -8.85 2.66
C GLU A 81 -6.54 -10.33 2.38
N GLN A 82 -6.53 -11.15 3.43
CA GLN A 82 -6.82 -12.59 3.33
C GLN A 82 -8.24 -12.84 2.79
N GLN A 83 -9.23 -12.07 3.25
CA GLN A 83 -10.60 -12.16 2.74
C GLN A 83 -10.66 -11.87 1.23
N CYS A 84 -9.96 -10.84 0.75
CA CYS A 84 -9.90 -10.52 -0.67
C CYS A 84 -9.18 -11.61 -1.48
N ARG A 85 -8.10 -12.18 -0.93
CA ARG A 85 -7.37 -13.29 -1.56
C ARG A 85 -8.23 -14.55 -1.69
N GLN A 86 -9.00 -14.91 -0.66
CA GLN A 86 -9.95 -16.01 -0.71
C GLN A 86 -11.02 -15.81 -1.78
N LEU A 87 -11.56 -14.59 -1.88
CA LEU A 87 -12.55 -14.25 -2.92
C LEU A 87 -11.95 -14.22 -4.33
N ALA A 88 -10.65 -13.95 -4.47
CA ALA A 88 -9.96 -13.96 -5.75
C ALA A 88 -9.58 -15.38 -6.23
N THR A 89 -9.41 -16.33 -5.32
CA THR A 89 -9.03 -17.72 -5.65
C THR A 89 -10.22 -18.68 -5.76
N GLN A 90 -11.41 -18.29 -5.30
CA GLN A 90 -12.60 -19.12 -5.45
C GLN A 90 -12.95 -19.30 -6.93
N GLN A 91 -13.39 -20.51 -7.31
CA GLN A 91 -13.79 -20.81 -8.69
C GLN A 91 -15.21 -20.34 -9.04
N SER A 92 -16.03 -20.04 -8.02
CA SER A 92 -17.38 -19.52 -8.20
C SER A 92 -17.39 -18.01 -8.45
N SER A 93 -18.41 -17.53 -9.16
CA SER A 93 -18.64 -16.11 -9.37
C SER A 93 -18.96 -15.41 -8.04
N ILE A 94 -18.38 -14.22 -7.86
CA ILE A 94 -18.57 -13.43 -6.64
C ILE A 94 -20.01 -12.91 -6.60
N THR A 95 -20.65 -12.99 -5.43
CA THR A 95 -22.04 -12.54 -5.24
C THR A 95 -22.11 -11.08 -4.79
N LYS A 96 -23.26 -10.44 -5.02
CA LYS A 96 -23.53 -9.06 -4.58
C LYS A 96 -23.39 -8.89 -3.07
N GLU A 97 -23.79 -9.90 -2.31
CA GLU A 97 -23.71 -9.92 -0.84
C GLU A 97 -22.25 -9.91 -0.38
N GLN A 98 -21.40 -10.74 -0.98
CA GLN A 98 -19.95 -10.75 -0.70
C GLN A 98 -19.31 -9.40 -1.04
N MET A 99 -19.72 -8.78 -2.15
CA MET A 99 -19.22 -7.46 -2.55
C MET A 99 -19.67 -6.35 -1.62
N ASN A 100 -20.91 -6.39 -1.11
CA ASN A 100 -21.43 -5.40 -0.16
C ASN A 100 -20.77 -5.50 1.22
N MET A 101 -20.18 -6.64 1.57
CA MET A 101 -19.37 -6.78 2.79
C MET A 101 -17.98 -6.14 2.68
N LEU A 102 -17.52 -5.83 1.46
CA LEU A 102 -16.23 -5.22 1.21
C LEU A 102 -16.34 -3.70 1.18
N ASN A 103 -15.37 -3.02 1.77
CA ASN A 103 -15.22 -1.59 1.59
C ASN A 103 -14.65 -1.26 0.19
N PRO A 104 -14.76 0.00 -0.28
CA PRO A 104 -14.29 0.36 -1.62
C PRO A 104 -12.81 0.06 -1.90
N LYS A 105 -11.94 0.16 -0.90
CA LYS A 105 -10.50 -0.16 -1.04
C LYS A 105 -10.28 -1.66 -1.18
N GLN A 106 -11.04 -2.48 -0.46
CA GLN A 106 -11.01 -3.94 -0.59
C GLN A 106 -11.54 -4.39 -1.95
N VAL A 107 -12.59 -3.75 -2.47
CA VAL A 107 -13.07 -4.00 -3.84
C VAL A 107 -11.97 -3.67 -4.86
N ALA A 108 -11.34 -2.50 -4.75
CA ALA A 108 -10.23 -2.13 -5.62
C ALA A 108 -9.05 -3.13 -5.54
N TYR A 109 -8.74 -3.61 -4.33
CA TYR A 109 -7.70 -4.62 -4.10
C TYR A 109 -8.07 -5.98 -4.70
N LEU A 110 -9.31 -6.44 -4.52
CA LEU A 110 -9.83 -7.66 -5.13
C LEU A 110 -9.72 -7.62 -6.66
N LEU A 111 -10.09 -6.51 -7.29
CA LEU A 111 -9.93 -6.34 -8.74
C LEU A 111 -8.45 -6.40 -9.17
N ASN A 112 -7.54 -5.85 -8.38
CA ASN A 112 -6.10 -6.00 -8.64
C ASN A 112 -5.61 -7.44 -8.49
N LEU A 113 -6.13 -8.18 -7.51
CA LEU A 113 -5.78 -9.59 -7.35
C LEU A 113 -6.26 -10.39 -8.56
N LEU A 114 -7.45 -10.11 -9.07
CA LEU A 114 -7.97 -10.72 -10.29
C LEU A 114 -7.08 -10.37 -11.50
N LEU A 115 -6.70 -9.09 -11.68
CA LEU A 115 -5.80 -8.65 -12.76
C LEU A 115 -4.44 -9.37 -12.73
N ASN A 116 -3.85 -9.51 -11.54
CA ASN A 116 -2.48 -10.02 -11.40
C ASN A 116 -2.41 -11.55 -11.24
N ASN A 117 -3.53 -12.23 -10.97
CA ASN A 117 -3.55 -13.68 -10.83
C ASN A 117 -3.54 -14.36 -12.21
N GLN A 118 -2.37 -14.83 -12.62
CA GLN A 118 -2.22 -15.65 -13.83
C GLN A 118 -2.92 -17.03 -13.76
N GLN A 119 -3.29 -17.49 -12.57
CA GLN A 119 -3.93 -18.81 -12.36
C GLN A 119 -5.46 -18.78 -12.49
N SER A 120 -6.11 -17.64 -12.24
CA SER A 120 -7.53 -17.50 -12.50
C SER A 120 -7.69 -17.31 -14.01
N LYS A 121 -8.22 -18.32 -14.71
CA LYS A 121 -8.77 -18.16 -16.06
C LYS A 121 -9.97 -17.22 -15.97
N ILE A 122 -9.71 -15.92 -15.90
CA ILE A 122 -10.75 -14.92 -16.04
C ILE A 122 -11.21 -15.04 -17.49
N ASN A 123 -12.32 -15.75 -17.67
CA ASN A 123 -12.99 -15.86 -18.95
C ASN A 123 -13.99 -14.70 -19.06
N TYR A 124 -14.31 -14.30 -20.29
CA TYR A 124 -15.36 -13.34 -20.59
C TYR A 124 -16.68 -13.64 -19.84
N ASP A 125 -17.05 -14.92 -19.73
CA ASP A 125 -18.24 -15.34 -19.00
C ASP A 125 -18.20 -14.99 -17.51
N TYR A 126 -17.02 -15.05 -16.88
CA TYR A 126 -16.84 -14.69 -15.47
C TYR A 126 -16.97 -13.18 -15.26
N ILE A 127 -16.35 -12.37 -16.13
CA ILE A 127 -16.51 -10.91 -16.11
C ILE A 127 -17.97 -10.51 -16.33
N LYS A 128 -18.65 -11.15 -17.28
CA LYS A 128 -20.06 -10.86 -17.54
C LYS A 128 -20.95 -11.21 -16.35
N GLN A 129 -20.69 -12.33 -15.67
CA GLN A 129 -21.42 -12.70 -14.44
C GLN A 129 -21.12 -11.73 -13.29
N LEU A 130 -19.88 -11.26 -13.16
CA LEU A 130 -19.52 -10.24 -12.17
C LEU A 130 -20.26 -8.92 -12.41
N ASP A 131 -20.37 -8.47 -13.67
CA ASP A 131 -21.10 -7.25 -14.00
C ASP A 131 -22.59 -7.38 -13.70
N ILE A 132 -23.20 -8.51 -14.05
CA ILE A 132 -24.62 -8.80 -13.77
C ILE A 132 -24.89 -8.86 -12.27
N ASN A 133 -24.01 -9.49 -11.50
CA ASN A 133 -24.22 -9.68 -10.07
C ASN A 133 -23.93 -8.40 -9.27
N CYS A 134 -22.94 -7.62 -9.68
CA CYS A 134 -22.36 -6.57 -8.84
C CYS A 134 -22.48 -5.16 -9.42
N ASP A 135 -23.13 -5.00 -10.59
CA ASP A 135 -23.35 -3.72 -11.28
C ASP A 135 -22.04 -2.90 -11.46
N MET A 136 -20.92 -3.58 -11.75
CA MET A 136 -19.57 -2.99 -11.76
C MET A 136 -19.42 -1.87 -12.81
N SER A 137 -20.11 -1.98 -13.94
CA SER A 137 -20.12 -0.94 -14.99
C SER A 137 -20.85 0.34 -14.56
N LYS A 138 -21.73 0.27 -13.54
CA LYS A 138 -22.48 1.40 -12.99
C LYS A 138 -21.93 1.92 -11.66
N TYR A 139 -20.80 1.38 -11.20
CA TYR A 139 -20.22 1.73 -9.91
C TYR A 139 -19.86 3.22 -9.85
N SER A 140 -20.23 3.94 -8.79
CA SER A 140 -19.99 5.40 -8.72
C SER A 140 -18.50 5.75 -8.53
N ASN A 141 -17.74 4.86 -7.89
CA ASN A 141 -16.32 5.07 -7.60
C ASN A 141 -15.46 4.95 -8.87
N CYS A 142 -14.73 6.01 -9.20
CA CYS A 142 -13.89 6.08 -10.39
C CYS A 142 -12.69 5.14 -10.36
N GLU A 143 -12.10 4.85 -9.20
CA GLU A 143 -10.98 3.92 -9.05
C GLU A 143 -11.43 2.48 -9.37
N ILE A 144 -12.59 2.08 -8.82
CA ILE A 144 -13.16 0.75 -9.06
C ILE A 144 -13.52 0.60 -10.54
N ARG A 145 -14.16 1.61 -11.14
CA ARG A 145 -14.47 1.60 -12.58
C ARG A 145 -13.22 1.53 -13.44
N PHE A 146 -12.17 2.27 -13.11
CA PHE A 146 -10.91 2.23 -13.84
C PHE A 146 -10.32 0.82 -13.84
N ARG A 147 -10.19 0.20 -12.66
CA ARG A 147 -9.66 -1.17 -12.53
C ARG A 147 -10.55 -2.21 -13.21
N TRP A 148 -11.87 -2.01 -13.18
CA TRP A 148 -12.84 -2.84 -13.91
C TRP A 148 -12.63 -2.78 -15.42
N TYR A 149 -12.42 -1.59 -15.99
CA TYR A 149 -12.14 -1.47 -17.42
C TYR A 149 -10.78 -2.06 -17.81
N GLN A 150 -9.77 -1.98 -16.93
CA GLN A 150 -8.50 -2.67 -17.16
C GLN A 150 -8.70 -4.19 -17.26
N LEU A 151 -9.52 -4.79 -16.38
CA LEU A 151 -9.86 -6.21 -16.45
C LEU A 151 -10.55 -6.58 -17.76
N TYR A 152 -11.43 -5.71 -18.25
CA TYR A 152 -12.14 -5.94 -19.50
C TYR A 152 -11.23 -5.84 -20.73
N GLN A 153 -10.12 -5.10 -20.67
CA GLN A 153 -9.19 -4.93 -21.78
C GLN A 153 -8.15 -6.05 -21.90
N GLU A 154 -7.85 -6.75 -20.81
CA GLU A 154 -6.85 -7.83 -20.74
C GLU A 154 -7.40 -9.21 -21.17
N ILE A 155 -8.68 -9.30 -21.56
CA ILE A 155 -9.36 -10.51 -22.06
C ILE A 155 -9.79 -10.30 -23.52
#